data_AF-A0A0P8DZZ1-F1
#
_entry.id   AF-A0A0P8DZZ1-F1
#
_cell.length_a   1.000
_cell.length_b   1.000
_cell.length_c   1.000
_cell.angle_alpha   90.00
_cell.angle_beta   90.00
_cell.angle_gamma   90.00
#
_symmetry.space_group_name_H-M   'P 1'
#
loop_
_entity.id
_entity.type
_entity.pdbx_description
1 polymer ?
#
loop_
_entity_poly.entity_id
_entity_poly.type
_entity_poly.pdbx_seq_one_letter_code
_entity_poly.pdbx_strand_id
1 'polypeptide(L)'
;MGSEANKAELESFVREIGPGTRGGENPTDLDKGLHAADELLNSVTGTKEIIVISDGLIDPDGLTETKNTVLDLTAKETKIQFIQILLPANAKIPNDNYDILAKAASTNVILLYPDERASTLIGEGPSATPDTC
;
A
#
# COMPACT_ATOMS: atom_id res chain seq x y z
N MET A 1 11.88 -14.97 -19.89
CA MET A 1 12.29 -15.68 -18.66
C MET A 1 12.32 -14.79 -17.40
N GLY A 2 11.86 -13.52 -17.43
CA GLY A 2 12.07 -12.59 -16.30
C GLY A 2 10.91 -12.38 -15.31
N SER A 3 9.65 -12.72 -15.62
CA SER A 3 8.53 -12.31 -14.74
C SER A 3 8.26 -13.25 -13.57
N GLU A 4 8.50 -14.56 -13.73
CA GLU A 4 8.26 -15.57 -12.68
C GLU A 4 9.27 -15.47 -11.54
N ALA A 5 10.56 -15.26 -11.85
CA ALA A 5 11.60 -15.09 -10.84
C ALA A 5 11.38 -13.82 -10.00
N ASN A 6 11.01 -12.70 -10.65
CA ASN A 6 10.71 -11.44 -9.98
C ASN A 6 9.45 -11.53 -9.11
N LYS A 7 8.47 -12.35 -9.51
CA LYS A 7 7.27 -12.61 -8.69
C LYS A 7 7.63 -13.39 -7.43
N ALA A 8 8.42 -14.46 -7.55
CA ALA A 8 8.85 -15.24 -6.39
C ALA A 8 9.69 -14.42 -5.41
N GLU A 9 10.55 -13.54 -5.92
CA GLU A 9 11.34 -12.62 -5.09
C GLU A 9 10.47 -11.61 -4.34
N LEU A 10 9.47 -11.03 -5.01
CA LEU A 10 8.50 -10.12 -4.37
C LEU A 10 7.68 -10.86 -3.29
N GLU A 11 7.23 -12.08 -3.57
CA GLU A 11 6.49 -12.89 -2.58
C GLU A 11 7.37 -13.23 -1.37
N SER A 12 8.64 -13.56 -1.57
CA SER A 12 9.60 -13.80 -0.47
C SER A 12 9.79 -12.54 0.36
N PHE A 13 10.06 -11.41 -0.29
CA PHE A 13 10.24 -10.13 0.37
C PHE A 13 9.03 -9.76 1.24
N VAL A 14 7.81 -9.86 0.70
CA VAL A 14 6.56 -9.57 1.45
C VAL A 14 6.41 -10.47 2.67
N ARG A 15 6.76 -11.77 2.57
CA ARG A 15 6.74 -12.69 3.72
C ARG A 15 7.79 -12.32 4.77
N GLU A 16 8.96 -11.86 4.35
CA GLU A 16 10.06 -11.49 5.25
C GLU A 16 9.79 -10.20 6.04
N ILE A 17 9.07 -9.23 5.46
CA ILE A 17 8.70 -7.97 6.14
C ILE A 17 7.39 -8.05 6.95
N GLY A 18 6.82 -9.25 7.08
CA GLY A 18 5.54 -9.46 7.76
C GLY A 18 5.55 -9.10 9.27
N PRO A 19 4.38 -9.10 9.91
CA PRO A 19 4.24 -8.76 11.33
C PRO A 19 5.17 -9.61 12.22
N GLY A 20 6.03 -8.94 13.02
CA GLY A 20 6.88 -9.60 14.02
C GLY A 20 8.33 -9.91 13.59
N THR A 21 8.77 -9.53 12.38
CA THR A 21 10.16 -9.75 11.92
C THR A 21 11.01 -8.48 11.96
N ARG A 22 10.54 -7.40 11.33
CA ARG A 22 11.15 -6.06 11.30
C ARG A 22 10.04 -5.03 11.50
N GLY A 23 9.74 -4.72 12.76
CA GLY A 23 8.80 -3.64 13.09
C GLY A 23 9.38 -2.28 12.71
N GLY A 24 8.52 -1.40 12.19
CA GLY A 24 8.81 0.03 12.04
C GLY A 24 8.55 0.81 13.31
N GLU A 25 8.72 2.13 13.24
CA GLU A 25 8.33 3.06 14.30
C GLU A 25 6.81 3.01 14.53
N ASN A 26 6.37 3.17 15.78
CA ASN A 26 4.96 3.25 16.16
C ASN A 26 4.78 4.46 17.11
N PRO A 27 4.01 5.51 16.73
CA PRO A 27 3.19 5.61 15.52
C PRO A 27 4.00 5.63 14.23
N THR A 28 3.37 5.22 13.13
CA THR A 28 4.00 5.14 11.81
C THR A 28 4.33 6.54 11.28
N ASP A 29 5.60 6.79 10.96
CA ASP A 29 6.04 7.97 10.21
C ASP A 29 5.86 7.72 8.69
N LEU A 30 4.74 8.22 8.17
CA LEU A 30 4.40 8.07 6.76
C LEU A 30 5.28 8.98 5.86
N ASP A 31 5.69 10.14 6.36
CA ASP A 31 6.48 11.12 5.62
C ASP A 31 7.85 10.54 5.24
N LYS A 32 8.51 9.88 6.20
CA LYS A 32 9.75 9.15 5.96
C LYS A 32 9.62 8.08 4.88
N GLY A 33 8.49 7.36 4.85
CA GLY A 33 8.19 6.37 3.81
C GLY A 33 8.02 6.99 2.43
N LEU A 34 7.35 8.15 2.34
CA LEU A 34 7.15 8.89 1.10
C LEU A 34 8.47 9.46 0.55
N HIS A 35 9.34 9.98 1.41
CA HIS A 35 10.66 10.46 1.00
C HIS A 35 11.55 9.33 0.47
N ALA A 36 11.57 8.18 1.14
CA ALA A 36 12.30 7.01 0.66
C ALA A 36 11.77 6.53 -0.71
N ALA A 37 10.45 6.60 -0.93
CA ALA A 37 9.85 6.30 -2.22
C ALA A 37 10.26 7.32 -3.30
N ASP A 38 10.30 8.62 -2.99
CA ASP A 38 10.76 9.66 -3.93
C ASP A 38 12.21 9.39 -4.38
N GLU A 39 13.11 9.10 -3.44
CA GLU A 39 14.51 8.78 -3.73
C GLU A 39 14.64 7.59 -4.68
N LEU A 40 13.88 6.52 -4.43
CA LEU A 40 13.84 5.34 -5.31
C LEU A 40 13.32 5.71 -6.69
N LEU A 41 12.23 6.48 -6.75
CA LEU A 41 11.61 6.87 -8.01
C LEU A 41 12.49 7.85 -8.82
N ASN A 42 13.36 8.62 -8.17
CA ASN A 42 14.32 9.50 -8.86
C ASN A 42 15.41 8.73 -9.62
N SER A 43 15.61 7.44 -9.32
CA SER A 43 16.55 6.58 -10.05
C SER A 43 15.98 5.98 -11.34
N VAL A 44 14.66 6.12 -11.59
CA VAL A 44 13.96 5.49 -12.71
C VAL A 44 13.26 6.50 -13.61
N THR A 45 13.22 6.19 -14.91
CA THR A 45 12.50 6.96 -15.92
C THR A 45 11.14 6.32 -16.22
N GLY A 46 10.12 7.15 -16.44
CA GLY A 46 8.78 6.69 -16.84
C GLY A 46 7.68 7.18 -15.89
N THR A 47 6.50 6.58 -16.00
CA THR A 47 5.37 6.88 -15.11
C THR A 47 5.68 6.38 -13.70
N LYS A 48 5.51 7.26 -12.71
CA LYS A 48 5.79 6.99 -11.30
C LYS A 48 4.49 6.86 -10.51
N GLU A 49 4.39 5.82 -9.70
CA GLU A 49 3.23 5.58 -8.83
C GLU A 49 3.68 5.06 -7.46
N ILE A 50 3.10 5.62 -6.41
CA ILE A 50 3.26 5.20 -5.02
C ILE A 50 1.91 4.67 -4.53
N ILE A 51 1.90 3.47 -3.97
CA ILE A 51 0.72 2.87 -3.34
C ILE A 51 1.00 2.72 -1.86
N VAL A 52 0.29 3.47 -1.04
CA VAL A 52 0.39 3.42 0.42
C VAL A 52 -0.66 2.42 0.93
N ILE A 53 -0.20 1.37 1.61
CA ILE A 53 -1.06 0.35 2.22
C ILE A 53 -0.81 0.36 3.72
N SER A 54 -1.83 0.66 4.52
CA SER A 54 -1.70 0.82 5.97
C SER A 54 -3.01 0.49 6.69
N ASP A 55 -2.95 0.14 7.97
CA ASP A 55 -4.13 0.02 8.84
C ASP A 55 -4.74 1.39 9.23
N GLY A 56 -4.07 2.48 8.83
CA GLY A 56 -4.49 3.85 9.05
C GLY A 56 -3.96 4.48 10.34
N LEU A 57 -3.13 3.77 11.12
CA LEU A 57 -2.50 4.33 12.31
C LEU A 57 -1.24 5.11 11.91
N ILE A 58 -1.36 6.45 11.91
CA ILE A 58 -0.26 7.39 11.67
C ILE A 58 -0.14 8.38 12.81
N ASP A 59 1.04 8.96 12.96
CA ASP A 59 1.26 10.04 13.93
C ASP A 59 0.43 11.28 13.53
N PRO A 60 -0.48 11.79 14.37
CA PRO A 60 -1.25 12.99 14.05
C PRO A 60 -0.38 14.25 13.98
N ASP A 61 0.75 14.31 14.68
CA ASP A 61 1.58 15.52 14.77
C ASP A 61 2.33 15.81 13.47
N GLY A 62 2.54 14.80 12.61
CA GLY A 62 3.24 14.90 11.32
C GLY A 62 2.34 15.05 10.08
N LEU A 63 1.02 15.22 10.26
CA LEU A 63 0.06 15.23 9.15
C LEU A 63 0.29 16.40 8.18
N THR A 64 0.70 17.56 8.69
CA THR A 64 0.89 18.76 7.86
C THR A 64 2.10 18.60 6.94
N GLU A 65 3.21 18.11 7.49
CA GLU A 65 4.44 17.79 6.78
C GLU A 65 4.16 16.73 5.71
N THR A 66 3.53 15.62 6.11
CA THR A 66 3.16 14.53 5.20
C THR A 66 2.29 15.03 4.04
N LYS A 67 1.33 15.92 4.32
CA LYS A 67 0.47 16.52 3.28
C LYS A 67 1.29 17.36 2.30
N ASN A 68 2.24 18.16 2.77
CA ASN A 68 3.11 18.94 1.89
C ASN A 68 3.97 18.02 1.01
N THR A 69 4.50 16.92 1.56
CA THR A 69 5.23 15.91 0.81
C THR A 69 4.36 15.27 -0.29
N VAL A 70 3.10 14.97 0.00
CA VAL A 70 2.13 14.48 -1.01
C VAL A 70 1.91 15.51 -2.12
N LEU A 71 1.76 16.78 -1.77
CA LEU A 71 1.61 17.86 -2.75
C LEU A 71 2.86 18.01 -3.64
N ASP A 72 4.05 17.92 -3.05
CA ASP A 72 5.31 18.02 -3.78
C ASP A 72 5.49 16.84 -4.74
N LEU A 73 5.16 15.62 -4.30
CA LEU A 73 5.23 14.42 -5.14
C LEU A 73 4.24 14.48 -6.32
N THR A 74 3.01 14.94 -6.07
CA THR A 74 1.99 15.09 -7.12
C THR A 74 2.35 16.21 -8.10
N ALA A 75 2.99 17.29 -7.64
CA ALA A 75 3.56 18.32 -8.50
C ALA A 75 4.71 17.81 -9.39
N LYS A 76 5.44 16.78 -8.94
CA LYS A 76 6.43 16.02 -9.73
C LYS A 76 5.79 14.95 -10.65
N GLU A 77 4.48 15.00 -10.86
CA GLU A 77 3.71 14.04 -11.66
C GLU A 77 3.73 12.59 -11.14
N THR A 78 4.04 12.40 -9.85
CA THR A 78 3.95 11.08 -9.20
C THR A 78 2.51 10.82 -8.78
N LYS A 79 1.92 9.70 -9.26
CA LYS A 79 0.59 9.27 -8.81
C LYS A 79 0.69 8.66 -7.43
N ILE A 80 -0.26 8.97 -6.56
CA ILE A 80 -0.29 8.38 -5.21
C ILE A 80 -1.68 7.81 -4.95
N GLN A 81 -1.74 6.56 -4.49
CA GLN A 81 -2.97 5.92 -4.03
C GLN A 81 -2.86 5.55 -2.55
N PHE A 82 -3.94 5.78 -1.82
CA PHE A 82 -4.04 5.44 -0.41
C PHE A 82 -5.03 4.30 -0.20
N ILE A 83 -4.55 3.22 0.41
CA ILE A 83 -5.32 2.03 0.73
C ILE A 83 -5.31 1.85 2.25
N GLN A 84 -6.47 2.01 2.89
CA GLN A 84 -6.64 1.79 4.32
C GLN A 84 -7.25 0.40 4.59
N ILE A 85 -6.57 -0.42 5.39
CA ILE A 85 -7.03 -1.74 5.82
C ILE A 85 -7.77 -1.60 7.15
N LEU A 86 -9.06 -1.90 7.17
CA LEU A 86 -9.89 -1.84 8.37
C LEU A 86 -9.91 -3.21 9.04
N LEU A 87 -8.97 -3.45 9.94
CA LEU A 87 -8.90 -4.68 10.74
C LEU A 87 -10.12 -4.76 11.69
N PRO A 88 -10.64 -5.97 11.99
CA PRO A 88 -11.83 -6.15 12.85
C PRO A 88 -11.79 -5.41 14.20
N ALA A 89 -10.60 -5.23 14.79
CA ALA A 89 -10.41 -4.49 16.03
C ALA A 89 -10.61 -2.96 15.90
N ASN A 90 -10.39 -2.41 14.70
CA ASN A 90 -10.50 -0.99 14.36
C ASN A 90 -11.67 -0.70 13.38
N ALA A 91 -12.46 -1.73 13.02
CA ALA A 91 -13.25 -1.82 11.79
C ALA A 91 -14.44 -0.85 11.62
N LYS A 92 -14.64 0.12 12.51
CA LYS A 92 -15.85 0.95 12.46
C LYS A 92 -15.63 2.39 12.03
N ILE A 93 -14.40 2.90 12.08
CA ILE A 93 -14.14 4.31 11.76
C ILE A 93 -12.86 4.41 10.92
N PRO A 94 -12.97 4.69 9.62
CA PRO A 94 -11.83 5.08 8.79
C PRO A 94 -11.07 6.25 9.41
N ASN A 95 -9.76 6.34 9.17
CA ASN A 95 -9.00 7.48 9.68
C ASN A 95 -9.13 8.63 8.69
N ASP A 96 -9.79 9.71 9.11
CA ASP A 96 -10.00 10.91 8.29
C ASP A 96 -8.69 11.54 7.80
N ASN A 97 -7.56 11.29 8.47
CA ASN A 97 -6.25 11.76 8.02
C ASN A 97 -5.87 11.20 6.64
N TYR A 98 -6.26 9.95 6.34
CA TYR A 98 -6.00 9.36 5.02
C TYR A 98 -6.84 10.03 3.94
N ASP A 99 -8.06 10.48 4.25
CA ASP A 99 -8.90 11.24 3.33
C ASP A 99 -8.29 12.62 3.02
N ILE A 100 -7.72 13.29 4.02
CA ILE A 100 -6.98 14.55 3.84
C ILE A 100 -5.80 14.34 2.87
N LEU A 101 -5.02 13.27 3.05
CA LEU A 101 -3.86 12.96 2.20
C LEU A 101 -4.28 12.55 0.79
N ALA A 102 -5.30 11.70 0.65
CA ALA A 102 -5.82 11.29 -0.65
C ALA A 102 -6.35 12.48 -1.46
N LYS A 103 -7.06 13.40 -0.81
CA LYS A 103 -7.52 14.65 -1.42
C LYS A 103 -6.36 15.53 -1.86
N ALA A 104 -5.28 15.61 -1.09
CA ALA A 104 -4.07 16.32 -1.50
C ALA A 104 -3.46 15.72 -2.79
N ALA A 105 -3.57 14.40 -2.96
CA ALA A 105 -3.20 13.70 -4.18
C ALA A 105 -4.26 13.74 -5.30
N SER A 106 -5.38 14.46 -5.12
CA SER A 106 -6.54 14.44 -6.04
C SER A 106 -7.12 13.03 -6.28
N THR A 107 -7.09 12.19 -5.24
CA THR A 107 -7.64 10.83 -5.24
C THR A 107 -8.62 10.62 -4.08
N ASN A 108 -9.17 9.41 -3.98
CA ASN A 108 -9.97 8.97 -2.82
C ASN A 108 -9.27 7.81 -2.14
N VAL A 109 -9.47 7.67 -0.82
CA VAL A 109 -8.99 6.50 -0.08
C VAL A 109 -9.76 5.25 -0.51
N ILE A 110 -9.03 4.17 -0.77
CA ILE A 110 -9.60 2.85 -0.97
C ILE A 110 -9.67 2.15 0.39
N LEU A 111 -10.86 1.79 0.83
CA LEU A 111 -11.07 1.03 2.06
C LEU A 111 -11.05 -0.48 1.74
N LEU A 112 -10.23 -1.23 2.47
CA LEU A 112 -10.17 -2.69 2.39
C LEU A 112 -10.63 -3.31 3.70
N TYR A 113 -11.68 -4.14 3.61
CA TYR A 113 -12.17 -4.96 4.71
C TYR A 113 -11.66 -6.41 4.51
N PRO A 114 -10.76 -6.91 5.38
CA PRO A 114 -10.17 -8.25 5.23
C PRO A 114 -11.23 -9.36 5.22
N ASP A 115 -12.30 -9.21 6.02
CA ASP A 115 -13.37 -10.20 6.14
C ASP A 115 -14.22 -10.34 4.87
N GLU A 116 -14.21 -9.34 3.96
CA GLU A 116 -14.98 -9.38 2.71
C GLU A 116 -14.24 -10.09 1.57
N ARG A 117 -12.93 -10.35 1.68
CA ARG A 117 -12.10 -10.91 0.58
C ARG A 117 -11.47 -12.27 0.85
N ALA A 118 -11.47 -12.77 2.09
CA ALA A 118 -10.94 -14.11 2.38
C ALA A 118 -11.71 -15.24 1.64
N SER A 119 -12.95 -15.00 1.25
CA SER A 119 -13.79 -15.98 0.51
C SER A 119 -13.74 -15.87 -1.02
N THR A 120 -13.15 -14.82 -1.61
CA THR A 120 -13.22 -14.57 -3.07
C THR A 120 -11.92 -14.76 -3.83
N LEU A 121 -10.77 -14.91 -3.18
CA LEU A 121 -9.46 -15.07 -3.85
C LEU A 121 -8.82 -16.46 -3.66
N ILE A 122 -9.44 -17.35 -2.88
CA ILE A 122 -9.10 -18.77 -2.81
C ILE A 122 -10.26 -19.55 -3.45
N GLY A 123 -10.48 -19.32 -4.74
CA GLY A 123 -11.53 -19.99 -5.53
C GLY A 123 -10.94 -20.43 -6.86
N GLU A 124 -10.46 -21.67 -6.89
CA GLU A 124 -10.22 -22.53 -8.05
C GLU A 124 -9.37 -21.95 -9.20
N GLY A 125 -8.07 -22.28 -9.17
CA GLY A 125 -7.33 -22.42 -10.42
C GLY A 125 -8.06 -23.41 -11.35
N PRO A 126 -7.91 -23.29 -12.68
CA PRO A 126 -8.65 -24.12 -13.61
C PRO A 126 -8.39 -25.60 -13.31
N SER A 127 -9.46 -26.32 -12.93
CA SER A 127 -9.46 -27.77 -12.83
C SER A 127 -9.07 -28.31 -14.21
N ALA A 128 -7.86 -28.83 -14.33
CA ALA A 128 -7.47 -29.61 -15.49
C ALA A 128 -8.35 -30.85 -15.51
N THR A 129 -9.33 -30.86 -16.41
CA THR A 129 -10.11 -32.06 -16.73
C THR A 129 -9.12 -33.16 -17.11
N PRO A 130 -9.13 -34.35 -16.47
CA PRO A 130 -8.30 -35.44 -16.94
C PRO A 130 -8.88 -35.94 -18.27
N ASP A 131 -8.11 -35.77 -19.35
CA ASP A 131 -8.30 -36.50 -20.59
C ASP A 131 -8.27 -38.00 -20.26
N THR A 132 -9.41 -38.65 -20.43
CA THR A 132 -9.49 -40.11 -20.39
C THR A 132 -9.43 -40.61 -21.83
N CYS A 133 -8.33 -41.26 -22.19
CA CYS A 133 -8.26 -42.18 -23.32
C CYS A 133 -8.96 -43.50 -22.99
#